data_AF-A0A3A9Y210-F1
#
_entry.id   AF-A0A3A9Y210-F1
#
_cell.length_a   1.000
_cell.length_b   1.000
_cell.length_c   1.000
_cell.angle_alpha   90.00
_cell.angle_beta   90.00
_cell.angle_gamma   90.00
#
_symmetry.space_group_name_H-M   'P 1'
#
loop_
_entity.id
_entity.type
_entity.pdbx_description
1 polymer ?
#
loop_
_entity_poly.entity_id
_entity_poly.type
_entity_poly.pdbx_seq_one_letter_code
_entity_poly.pdbx_strand_id
1 'polypeptide(L)'
;MISASFSGDRLLFQPWLTVMVDEGPCVSVTGVYRTDTSLRNEPEEEGPVFCLRKSTWLSATDLALVKGASDFRSHLRGGEQVVDSFAFVNRSAGREAIGITEEFVTSLNTSELTLRAADRASSQFQFIKIEVGGEIRAFNIGYSPVTTSIDLVESALPEWLASVDRAVNVPGFRPDGPLTISIDRSVPELIG
;
A
#
# COMPACT_ATOMS: atom_id res chain seq x y z
N MET A 1 3.48 0.13 8.93
CA MET A 1 2.46 0.16 10.02
C MET A 1 1.86 1.56 10.17
N ILE A 2 0.58 1.68 10.52
CA ILE A 2 -0.11 2.95 10.79
C ILE A 2 -0.65 2.93 12.22
N SER A 3 -0.60 4.07 12.91
CA SER A 3 -1.11 4.24 14.26
C SER A 3 -1.99 5.48 14.34
N ALA A 4 -3.14 5.37 14.97
CA ALA A 4 -4.10 6.46 15.14
C ALA A 4 -4.84 6.34 16.47
N SER A 5 -5.29 7.47 17.03
CA SER A 5 -6.10 7.50 18.25
C SER A 5 -7.58 7.67 17.93
N PHE A 6 -8.44 6.89 18.58
CA PHE A 6 -9.89 6.97 18.49
C PHE A 6 -10.51 6.86 19.88
N SER A 7 -11.33 7.83 20.25
CA SER A 7 -11.98 7.88 21.57
C SER A 7 -11.00 7.75 22.74
N GLY A 8 -9.78 8.26 22.59
CA GLY A 8 -8.71 8.18 23.60
C GLY A 8 -7.85 6.91 23.55
N ASP A 9 -8.25 5.88 22.80
CA ASP A 9 -7.47 4.65 22.62
C ASP A 9 -6.60 4.70 21.37
N ARG A 10 -5.37 4.20 21.47
CA ARG A 10 -4.43 4.13 20.35
C ARG A 10 -4.55 2.78 19.64
N LEU A 11 -5.00 2.80 18.39
CA LEU A 11 -5.08 1.62 17.53
C LEU A 11 -3.85 1.51 16.61
N LEU A 12 -3.39 0.28 16.42
CA LEU A 12 -2.30 -0.08 15.51
C LEU A 12 -2.86 -0.88 14.34
N PHE A 13 -2.56 -0.43 13.12
CA PHE A 13 -2.93 -1.08 11.87
C PHE A 13 -1.67 -1.62 11.19
N GLN A 14 -1.57 -2.94 11.13
CA GLN A 14 -0.49 -3.65 10.48
C GLN A 14 -0.76 -3.78 8.98
N PRO A 15 0.28 -3.74 8.13
CA PRO A 15 0.12 -3.98 6.70
C PRO A 15 -0.53 -5.34 6.44
N TRP A 16 -1.62 -5.36 5.69
CA TRP A 16 -2.20 -6.60 5.21
C TRP A 16 -1.83 -6.84 3.76
N LEU A 17 -2.04 -5.82 2.92
CA LEU A 17 -1.57 -5.78 1.55
C LEU A 17 -1.12 -4.35 1.25
N THR A 18 0.11 -4.17 0.81
CA THR A 18 0.56 -2.89 0.23
C THR A 18 1.13 -3.12 -1.16
N VAL A 19 0.87 -2.16 -2.05
CA VAL A 19 1.39 -2.15 -3.41
C VAL A 19 1.99 -0.79 -3.67
N MET A 20 3.25 -0.79 -4.08
CA MET A 20 3.93 0.38 -4.63
C MET A 20 3.97 0.26 -6.15
N VAL A 21 3.56 1.30 -6.86
CA VAL A 21 3.56 1.38 -8.32
C VAL A 21 4.38 2.60 -8.73
N ASP A 22 5.41 2.38 -9.54
CA ASP A 22 6.14 3.43 -10.25
C ASP A 22 5.56 3.55 -11.67
N GLU A 23 5.08 4.73 -12.03
CA GLU A 23 4.51 5.03 -13.35
C GLU A 23 5.51 5.81 -14.24
N GLY A 24 6.70 6.10 -13.73
CA GLY A 24 7.71 6.95 -14.35
C GLY A 24 7.77 8.35 -13.73
N PRO A 25 6.81 9.26 -14.00
CA PRO A 25 6.84 10.61 -13.44
C PRO A 25 6.35 10.67 -11.99
N CYS A 26 5.59 9.67 -11.55
CA CYS A 26 5.05 9.55 -10.20
C CYS A 26 5.17 8.13 -9.66
N VAL A 27 5.26 8.06 -8.33
CA VAL A 27 5.16 6.83 -7.57
C VAL A 27 3.94 6.91 -6.68
N SER A 28 3.22 5.80 -6.56
CA SER A 28 2.10 5.67 -5.64
C SER A 28 2.25 4.45 -4.74
N VAL A 29 1.72 4.56 -3.52
CA VAL A 29 1.54 3.45 -2.59
C VAL A 29 0.08 3.36 -2.23
N THR A 30 -0.51 2.21 -2.54
CA THR A 30 -1.87 1.85 -2.12
C THR A 30 -1.76 0.73 -1.10
N GLY A 31 -2.53 0.79 -0.01
CA GLY A 31 -2.46 -0.25 1.00
C GLY A 31 -3.72 -0.41 1.82
N VAL A 32 -3.95 -1.65 2.23
CA VAL A 32 -4.95 -2.05 3.21
C VAL A 32 -4.21 -2.55 4.45
N TYR A 33 -4.57 -1.98 5.58
CA TYR A 33 -4.00 -2.28 6.88
C TYR A 33 -5.11 -2.76 7.80
N ARG A 34 -4.83 -3.73 8.67
CA ARG A 34 -5.80 -4.29 9.61
C ARG A 34 -5.26 -4.22 11.03
N THR A 35 -6.15 -4.11 12.01
CA THR A 35 -5.75 -4.28 13.40
C THR A 35 -5.34 -5.72 13.67
N ASP A 36 -4.40 -5.93 14.59
CA ASP A 36 -4.00 -7.25 15.05
C ASP A 36 -5.10 -7.74 16.02
N THR A 37 -6.13 -8.40 15.50
CA THR A 37 -7.29 -8.84 16.31
C THR A 37 -6.97 -10.00 17.24
N SER A 38 -5.70 -10.36 17.42
CA SER A 38 -5.24 -11.27 18.48
C SER A 38 -5.52 -10.74 19.89
N LEU A 39 -5.90 -9.46 20.06
CA LEU A 39 -6.01 -8.84 21.38
C LEU A 39 -7.41 -8.47 21.90
N ARG A 40 -8.52 -8.46 21.14
CA ARG A 40 -9.84 -8.11 21.73
C ARG A 40 -11.05 -8.76 21.05
N ASN A 41 -11.89 -9.38 21.89
CA ASN A 41 -13.28 -9.81 21.62
C ASN A 41 -14.23 -8.60 21.55
N GLU A 42 -13.84 -7.48 20.93
CA GLU A 42 -14.75 -6.36 20.77
C GLU A 42 -15.65 -6.58 19.55
N PRO A 43 -16.95 -6.25 19.64
CA PRO A 43 -17.87 -6.39 18.52
C PRO A 43 -17.35 -5.57 17.33
N GLU A 44 -17.34 -6.16 16.12
CA GLU A 44 -16.83 -5.57 14.87
C GLU A 44 -17.46 -4.20 14.48
N GLU A 45 -18.39 -3.69 15.28
CA GLU A 45 -19.17 -2.48 15.04
C GLU A 45 -18.70 -1.24 15.81
N GLU A 46 -17.91 -1.35 16.88
CA GLU A 46 -17.59 -0.19 17.76
C GLU A 46 -16.38 0.66 17.34
N GLY A 47 -15.70 0.37 16.22
CA GLY A 47 -14.57 1.18 15.77
C GLY A 47 -13.95 0.79 14.43
N PRO A 48 -12.88 1.48 14.01
CA PRO A 48 -12.18 1.15 12.77
C PRO A 48 -11.32 -0.10 12.95
N VAL A 49 -11.61 -1.11 12.12
CA VAL A 49 -10.84 -2.37 12.06
C VAL A 49 -9.79 -2.31 10.94
N PHE A 50 -10.04 -1.47 9.94
CA PHE A 50 -9.19 -1.31 8.77
C PHE A 50 -8.76 0.13 8.58
N CYS A 51 -7.58 0.30 8.02
CA CYS A 51 -7.10 1.56 7.46
C CYS A 51 -6.79 1.34 5.99
N LEU A 52 -7.42 2.13 5.13
CA LEU A 52 -7.12 2.22 3.71
C LEU A 52 -6.22 3.43 3.50
N ARG A 53 -5.19 3.27 2.68
CA ARG A 53 -4.23 4.33 2.38
C ARG A 53 -3.98 4.42 0.89
N LYS A 54 -3.89 5.65 0.39
CA LYS A 54 -3.26 5.98 -0.88
C LYS A 54 -2.30 7.13 -0.66
N SER A 55 -1.09 7.00 -1.18
CA SER A 55 -0.05 8.02 -1.13
C SER A 55 0.55 8.19 -2.51
N THR A 56 0.74 9.42 -2.97
CA THR A 56 1.37 9.69 -4.27
C THR A 56 2.41 10.79 -4.14
N TRP A 57 3.51 10.66 -4.87
CA TRP A 57 4.55 11.69 -4.97
C TRP A 57 5.21 11.69 -6.37
N LEU A 58 5.91 12.78 -6.69
CA LEU A 58 6.62 12.92 -7.96
C LEU A 58 8.02 12.33 -7.88
N SER A 59 8.36 11.44 -8.81
CA SER A 59 9.64 10.72 -8.82
C SER A 59 10.85 11.66 -8.95
N ALA A 60 10.73 12.69 -9.78
CA ALA A 60 11.81 13.66 -10.00
C ALA A 60 12.12 14.49 -8.75
N THR A 61 11.08 14.92 -8.03
CA THR A 61 11.22 15.71 -6.81
C THR A 61 11.76 14.85 -5.66
N ASP A 62 11.26 13.62 -5.52
CA ASP A 62 11.79 12.66 -4.55
C ASP A 62 13.28 12.38 -4.76
N LEU A 63 13.68 12.11 -6.01
CA LEU A 63 15.09 11.93 -6.36
C LEU A 63 15.95 13.16 -6.03
N ALA A 64 15.43 14.38 -6.26
CA ALA A 64 16.13 15.61 -5.91
C ALA A 64 16.31 15.75 -4.39
N LEU A 65 15.29 15.43 -3.61
CA LEU A 65 15.35 15.44 -2.14
C LEU A 65 16.33 14.39 -1.62
N VAL A 66 16.34 13.18 -2.19
CA VAL A 66 17.32 12.14 -1.83
C VAL A 66 18.75 12.60 -2.10
N LYS A 67 19.01 13.20 -3.27
CA LYS A 67 20.35 13.69 -3.63
C LYS A 67 20.81 14.86 -2.76
N GLY A 68 19.88 15.68 -2.28
CA GLY A 68 20.16 16.82 -1.40
C GLY A 68 20.19 16.49 0.09
N ALA A 69 19.74 15.30 0.49
CA ALA A 69 19.69 14.87 1.88
C ALA A 69 21.07 14.48 2.41
N SER A 70 21.44 14.98 3.59
CA SER A 70 22.69 14.60 4.27
C SER A 70 22.59 13.24 4.95
N ASP A 71 21.38 12.83 5.31
CA ASP A 71 21.07 11.52 5.88
C ASP A 71 19.60 11.12 5.62
N PHE A 72 19.27 9.87 5.95
CA PHE A 72 17.92 9.33 5.76
C PHE A 72 16.83 10.10 6.54
N ARG A 73 17.12 10.59 7.75
CA ARG A 73 16.15 11.35 8.54
C ARG A 73 15.85 12.71 7.91
N SER A 74 16.86 13.35 7.32
CA SER A 74 16.73 14.60 6.59
C SER A 74 15.89 14.43 5.33
N HIS A 75 16.04 13.30 4.63
CA HIS A 75 15.17 12.92 3.51
C HIS A 75 13.71 12.73 3.96
N LEU A 76 13.47 11.98 5.03
CA LEU A 76 12.11 11.75 5.55
C LEU A 76 11.38 13.04 5.97
N ARG A 77 12.12 14.05 6.41
CA ARG A 77 11.55 15.38 6.72
C ARG A 77 11.08 16.13 5.47
N GLY A 78 11.57 15.77 4.29
CA GLY A 78 11.12 16.30 3.00
C GLY A 78 9.80 15.72 2.49
N GLY A 79 9.11 14.88 3.28
CA GLY A 79 7.84 14.23 2.92
C GLY A 79 6.65 15.18 2.66
N GLU A 80 6.83 16.50 2.72
CA GLU A 80 5.80 17.51 2.47
C GLU A 80 5.17 17.42 1.06
N GLN A 81 5.85 16.78 0.11
CA GLN A 81 5.33 16.57 -1.24
C GLN A 81 4.40 15.34 -1.37
N VAL A 82 4.33 14.49 -0.34
CA VAL A 82 3.52 13.28 -0.40
C VAL A 82 2.06 13.68 -0.22
N VAL A 83 1.25 13.38 -1.23
CA VAL A 83 -0.21 13.53 -1.15
C VAL A 83 -0.76 12.24 -0.56
N ASP A 84 -1.13 12.29 0.72
CA ASP A 84 -1.71 11.16 1.43
C ASP A 84 -3.24 11.26 1.51
N SER A 85 -3.90 10.10 1.43
CA SER A 85 -5.33 9.91 1.68
C SER A 85 -5.51 8.68 2.56
N PHE A 86 -6.32 8.81 3.61
CA PHE A 86 -6.60 7.76 4.57
C PHE A 86 -8.10 7.63 4.81
N ALA A 87 -8.59 6.40 4.87
CA ALA A 87 -9.92 6.09 5.39
C ALA A 87 -9.80 5.01 6.47
N PHE A 88 -10.30 5.32 7.68
CA PHE A 88 -10.42 4.36 8.76
C PHE A 88 -11.84 3.82 8.75
N VAL A 89 -12.00 2.52 8.55
CA VAL A 89 -13.31 1.92 8.29
C VAL A 89 -13.48 0.65 9.12
N ASN A 90 -14.72 0.33 9.45
CA ASN A 90 -15.10 -1.02 9.86
C ASN A 90 -15.29 -1.90 8.60
N ARG A 91 -15.52 -3.19 8.81
CA ARG A 91 -15.71 -4.14 7.70
C ARG A 91 -16.90 -3.80 6.82
N SER A 92 -17.98 -3.26 7.37
CA SER A 92 -19.20 -2.96 6.61
C SER A 92 -19.02 -1.76 5.68
N ALA A 93 -18.41 -0.67 6.15
CA ALA A 93 -18.13 0.52 5.34
C ALA A 93 -17.07 0.27 4.25
N GLY A 94 -16.12 -0.63 4.50
CA GLY A 94 -15.06 -1.02 3.55
C GLY A 94 -15.35 -2.29 2.74
N ARG A 95 -16.57 -2.85 2.79
CA ARG A 95 -16.85 -4.23 2.37
C ARG A 95 -16.27 -4.63 1.02
N GLU A 96 -16.43 -3.78 0.00
CA GLU A 96 -15.94 -4.05 -1.35
C GLU A 96 -14.41 -4.17 -1.39
N ALA A 97 -13.70 -3.13 -0.96
CA ALA A 97 -12.23 -3.12 -0.97
C ALA A 97 -11.64 -4.20 -0.05
N ILE A 98 -12.27 -4.47 1.09
CA ILE A 98 -11.86 -5.53 2.01
C ILE A 98 -12.06 -6.92 1.38
N GLY A 99 -13.22 -7.18 0.77
CA GLY A 99 -13.49 -8.46 0.10
C GLY A 99 -12.52 -8.73 -1.05
N ILE A 100 -12.30 -7.75 -1.93
CA ILE A 100 -11.34 -7.88 -3.04
C ILE A 100 -9.90 -8.06 -2.51
N THR A 101 -9.55 -7.42 -1.40
CA THR A 101 -8.25 -7.63 -0.74
C THR A 101 -8.11 -9.05 -0.20
N GLU A 102 -9.15 -9.61 0.43
CA GLU A 102 -9.17 -10.99 0.92
C GLU A 102 -8.97 -11.98 -0.22
N GLU A 103 -9.71 -11.81 -1.32
CA GLU A 103 -9.61 -12.66 -2.51
C GLU A 103 -8.21 -12.57 -3.13
N PHE A 104 -7.66 -11.36 -3.26
CA PHE A 104 -6.35 -11.17 -3.86
C PHE A 104 -5.23 -11.77 -3.00
N VAL A 105 -5.23 -11.50 -1.69
CA VAL A 105 -4.26 -12.08 -0.76
C VAL A 105 -4.37 -13.61 -0.71
N THR A 106 -5.60 -14.15 -0.71
CA THR A 106 -5.82 -15.60 -0.75
C THR A 106 -5.23 -16.19 -2.02
N SER A 107 -5.51 -15.58 -3.17
CA SER A 107 -5.00 -16.04 -4.46
C SER A 107 -3.47 -16.04 -4.52
N LEU A 108 -2.81 -15.00 -3.99
CA LEU A 108 -1.34 -14.91 -3.90
C LEU A 108 -0.71 -15.96 -2.98
N ASN A 109 -1.46 -16.44 -1.98
CA ASN A 109 -0.97 -17.43 -1.03
C ASN A 109 -1.22 -18.87 -1.47
N THR A 110 -2.20 -19.11 -2.33
CA THR A 110 -2.60 -20.47 -2.76
C THR A 110 -2.18 -20.81 -4.18
N SER A 111 -1.90 -19.82 -5.03
CA SER A 111 -1.56 -20.05 -6.44
C SER A 111 -0.06 -20.21 -6.65
N GLU A 112 0.32 -21.09 -7.58
CA GLU A 112 1.67 -21.09 -8.15
C GLU A 112 1.82 -19.88 -9.07
N LEU A 113 2.75 -18.99 -8.73
CA LEU A 113 3.02 -17.79 -9.53
C LEU A 113 3.84 -18.18 -10.76
N THR A 114 3.15 -18.28 -11.90
CA THR A 114 3.78 -18.62 -13.17
C THR A 114 4.29 -17.37 -13.86
N LEU A 115 5.56 -17.41 -14.27
CA LEU A 115 6.20 -16.34 -15.03
C LEU A 115 6.00 -16.53 -16.54
N ARG A 116 5.57 -15.48 -17.26
CA ARG A 116 5.43 -15.52 -18.74
C ARG A 116 6.00 -14.29 -19.42
N ALA A 117 6.48 -14.41 -20.65
CA ALA A 117 6.86 -13.21 -21.41
C ALA A 117 5.60 -12.42 -21.79
N ALA A 118 5.61 -11.12 -21.56
CA ALA A 118 4.52 -10.23 -21.92
C ALA A 118 5.04 -9.07 -22.79
N ASP A 119 4.30 -8.73 -23.84
CA ASP A 119 4.49 -7.49 -24.58
C ASP A 119 3.70 -6.37 -23.89
N ARG A 120 4.39 -5.30 -23.49
CA ARG A 120 3.84 -4.23 -22.65
C ARG A 120 3.98 -2.85 -23.30
N ALA A 121 3.93 -2.77 -24.63
CA ALA A 121 4.05 -1.53 -25.39
C ALA A 121 3.13 -0.38 -24.94
N SER A 122 2.02 -0.68 -24.24
CA SER A 122 1.04 0.30 -23.74
C SER A 122 0.92 0.36 -22.21
N SER A 123 1.81 -0.30 -21.45
CA SER A 123 1.73 -0.26 -19.98
C SER A 123 2.33 1.04 -19.44
N GLN A 124 1.62 1.69 -18.52
CA GLN A 124 2.11 2.87 -17.81
C GLN A 124 2.93 2.52 -16.56
N PHE A 125 2.92 1.26 -16.12
CA PHE A 125 3.65 0.82 -14.93
C PHE A 125 5.09 0.44 -15.31
N GLN A 126 6.07 1.03 -14.64
CA GLN A 126 7.50 0.74 -14.81
C GLN A 126 8.01 -0.26 -13.78
N PHE A 127 7.48 -0.18 -12.55
CA PHE A 127 7.86 -1.05 -11.44
C PHE A 127 6.68 -1.27 -10.50
N ILE A 128 6.53 -2.50 -9.99
CA ILE A 128 5.53 -2.84 -8.98
C ILE A 128 6.23 -3.61 -7.86
N LYS A 129 5.91 -3.29 -6.60
CA LYS A 129 6.31 -4.05 -5.41
C LYS A 129 5.08 -4.33 -4.55
N ILE A 130 4.92 -5.58 -4.12
CA ILE A 130 3.79 -6.04 -3.29
C ILE A 130 4.32 -6.52 -1.93
N GLU A 131 3.58 -6.28 -0.85
CA GLU A 131 3.87 -6.78 0.50
C GLU A 131 2.59 -7.38 1.09
N VAL A 132 2.67 -8.59 1.69
CA VAL A 132 1.51 -9.31 2.22
C VAL A 132 1.76 -9.73 3.67
N GLY A 133 0.95 -9.22 4.61
CA GLY A 133 0.91 -9.68 6.00
C GLY A 133 2.24 -9.62 6.77
N GLY A 134 3.10 -8.64 6.47
CA GLY A 134 4.42 -8.48 7.07
C GLY A 134 5.50 -9.43 6.53
N GLU A 135 5.12 -10.43 5.74
CA GLU A 135 6.06 -11.16 4.89
C GLU A 135 6.29 -10.35 3.60
N ILE A 136 7.52 -9.88 3.42
CA ILE A 136 7.90 -9.15 2.20
C ILE A 136 8.01 -10.16 1.05
N ARG A 137 6.89 -10.42 0.36
CA ARG A 137 6.90 -11.02 -0.98
C ARG A 137 7.12 -9.93 -2.02
N ALA A 138 8.31 -9.35 -2.02
CA ALA A 138 8.68 -8.34 -3.01
C ALA A 138 8.82 -9.00 -4.39
N PHE A 139 7.76 -8.97 -5.17
CA PHE A 139 7.85 -9.22 -6.60
C PHE A 139 8.42 -7.95 -7.22
N ASN A 140 9.69 -7.97 -7.63
CA ASN A 140 10.24 -6.91 -8.47
C ASN A 140 9.80 -7.19 -9.91
N ILE A 141 8.60 -6.74 -10.26
CA ILE A 141 8.17 -6.78 -11.66
C ILE A 141 8.72 -5.51 -12.30
N GLY A 142 9.94 -5.58 -12.83
CA GLY A 142 10.48 -4.53 -13.68
C GLY A 142 9.83 -4.64 -15.05
N TYR A 143 9.19 -3.57 -15.54
CA TYR A 143 8.55 -3.52 -16.85
C TYR A 143 9.56 -3.04 -17.89
N SER A 144 10.65 -3.79 -18.04
CA SER A 144 11.48 -3.69 -19.23
C SER A 144 10.74 -4.42 -20.36
N PRO A 145 10.79 -3.94 -21.61
CA PRO A 145 10.40 -4.79 -22.73
C PRO A 145 11.25 -6.07 -22.63
N VAL A 146 10.62 -7.25 -22.62
CA VAL A 146 11.24 -8.58 -22.45
C VAL A 146 11.46 -9.10 -21.01
N THR A 147 10.65 -8.72 -20.02
CA THR A 147 10.62 -9.39 -18.69
C THR A 147 9.30 -10.07 -18.36
N THR A 148 9.36 -10.96 -17.36
CA THR A 148 8.30 -11.90 -16.99
C THR A 148 7.10 -11.25 -16.27
N SER A 149 5.88 -11.58 -16.68
CA SER A 149 4.60 -11.31 -16.00
C SER A 149 4.32 -12.35 -14.91
N ILE A 150 3.54 -11.97 -13.91
CA ILE A 150 2.82 -12.92 -13.06
C ILE A 150 1.34 -12.75 -13.42
N ASP A 151 0.78 -13.67 -14.20
CA ASP A 151 -0.56 -13.53 -14.79
C ASP A 151 -1.62 -13.16 -13.73
N LEU A 152 -1.56 -13.79 -12.56
CA LEU A 152 -2.44 -13.51 -11.42
C LEU A 152 -2.37 -12.05 -10.96
N VAL A 153 -1.16 -11.49 -10.86
CA VAL A 153 -0.95 -10.12 -10.39
C VAL A 153 -1.45 -9.14 -11.43
N GLU A 154 -1.13 -9.34 -12.71
CA GLU A 154 -1.56 -8.42 -13.77
C GLU A 154 -3.07 -8.42 -13.99
N SER A 155 -3.74 -9.56 -13.80
CA SER A 155 -5.20 -9.63 -13.93
C SER A 155 -5.94 -9.00 -12.74
N ALA A 156 -5.46 -9.22 -11.51
CA ALA A 156 -6.19 -8.82 -10.31
C ALA A 156 -5.83 -7.40 -9.81
N LEU A 157 -4.61 -6.95 -10.08
CA LEU A 157 -4.11 -5.70 -9.50
C LEU A 157 -4.89 -4.44 -9.94
N PRO A 158 -5.28 -4.26 -11.21
CA PRO A 158 -6.03 -3.06 -11.63
C PRO A 158 -7.37 -2.93 -10.90
N GLU A 159 -8.10 -4.03 -10.75
CA GLU A 159 -9.37 -4.07 -10.02
C GLU A 159 -9.16 -3.76 -8.54
N TRP A 160 -8.16 -4.38 -7.92
CA TRP A 160 -7.81 -4.12 -6.54
C TRP A 160 -7.46 -2.64 -6.30
N LEU A 161 -6.58 -2.06 -7.12
CA LEU A 161 -6.20 -0.64 -7.03
C LEU A 161 -7.42 0.27 -7.14
N ALA A 162 -8.31 0.02 -8.10
CA ALA A 162 -9.51 0.81 -8.30
C ALA A 162 -10.49 0.69 -7.13
N SER A 163 -10.60 -0.49 -6.50
CA SER A 163 -11.47 -0.70 -5.33
C SER A 163 -11.01 0.10 -4.12
N VAL A 164 -9.69 0.10 -3.83
CA VAL A 164 -9.12 0.85 -2.71
C VAL A 164 -9.20 2.35 -2.99
N ASP A 165 -8.97 2.79 -4.23
CA ASP A 165 -9.09 4.21 -4.61
C ASP A 165 -10.52 4.75 -4.43
N ARG A 166 -11.54 3.95 -4.74
CA ARG A 166 -12.93 4.33 -4.42
C ARG A 166 -13.15 4.39 -2.91
N ALA A 167 -12.70 3.37 -2.18
CA ALA A 167 -12.98 3.22 -0.77
C ALA A 167 -12.22 4.21 0.14
N VAL A 168 -11.02 4.66 -0.25
CA VAL A 168 -10.25 5.67 0.51
C VAL A 168 -10.93 7.04 0.53
N ASN A 169 -11.86 7.28 -0.39
CA ASN A 169 -12.65 8.51 -0.48
C ASN A 169 -14.02 8.42 0.24
N VAL A 170 -14.37 7.26 0.79
CA VAL A 170 -15.63 7.07 1.54
C VAL A 170 -15.48 7.65 2.96
N PRO A 171 -16.53 8.29 3.52
CA PRO A 171 -16.50 8.73 4.91
C PRO A 171 -16.21 7.58 5.88
N GLY A 172 -15.17 7.76 6.70
CA GLY A 172 -14.77 6.81 7.74
C GLY A 172 -14.71 7.45 9.13
N PHE A 173 -14.20 6.68 10.08
CA PHE A 173 -13.86 7.17 11.41
C PHE A 173 -12.78 8.23 11.32
N ARG A 174 -12.93 9.31 12.10
CA ARG A 174 -11.93 10.38 12.18
C ARG A 174 -11.05 10.14 13.40
N PRO A 175 -9.72 10.16 13.24
CA PRO A 175 -8.82 10.08 14.37
C PRO A 175 -8.91 11.34 15.23
N ASP A 176 -8.69 11.21 16.53
CA ASP A 176 -8.70 12.32 17.50
C ASP A 176 -7.51 13.27 17.33
N GLY A 177 -6.47 12.82 16.61
CA GLY A 177 -5.20 13.53 16.49
C GLY A 177 -4.37 13.09 15.28
N PRO A 178 -3.10 13.50 15.21
CA PRO A 178 -2.23 13.20 14.08
C PRO A 178 -1.95 11.70 13.97
N LEU A 179 -1.83 11.24 12.74
CA LEU A 179 -1.46 9.87 12.42
C LEU A 179 0.05 9.66 12.60
N THR A 180 0.44 8.46 13.01
CA THR A 180 1.85 8.04 12.98
C THR A 180 2.01 6.92 11.96
N ILE A 181 2.93 7.09 11.01
CA ILE A 181 3.26 6.09 10.01
C ILE A 181 4.66 5.57 10.34
N SER A 182 4.77 4.27 10.58
CA SER A 182 6.06 3.59 10.64
C SER A 182 6.32 2.95 9.28
N ILE A 183 7.39 3.41 8.64
CA ILE A 183 7.81 2.94 7.32
C ILE A 183 8.79 1.79 7.54
N ASP A 184 8.42 0.58 7.12
CA ASP A 184 9.38 -0.51 7.00
C ASP A 184 10.24 -0.23 5.75
N ARG A 185 11.52 0.10 5.99
CA ARG A 185 12.59 0.27 4.99
C ARG A 185 12.12 0.79 3.62
N SER A 186 11.91 2.11 3.50
CA SER A 186 11.80 2.80 2.21
C SER A 186 13.18 3.17 1.67
N VAL A 187 13.98 2.19 1.31
CA VAL A 187 15.05 2.37 0.32
C VAL A 187 15.12 1.05 -0.44
N PRO A 188 14.73 1.00 -1.73
CA PRO A 188 15.26 -0.05 -2.59
C PRO A 188 16.77 0.13 -2.50
N GLU A 189 17.49 -0.83 -1.93
CA GLU A 189 18.95 -0.82 -1.96
C GLU A 189 19.39 -0.67 -3.43
N LEU A 190 19.62 0.57 -3.86
CA LEU A 190 20.54 0.91 -4.93
C LEU A 190 21.93 0.65 -4.35
N ILE A 191 22.27 -0.63 -4.24
CA ILE A 191 23.62 -1.10 -3.99
C ILE A 191 23.85 -2.24 -4.99
N GLY A 192 24.46 -1.91 -6.12
CA GLY A 192 24.87 -2.85 -7.17
C GLY A 192 24.83 -2.23 -8.55
#